data_AF-A0A6C0J0X4-F1
#
_entry.id   AF-A0A6C0J0X4-F1
#
_cell.length_a   1.000
_cell.length_b   1.000
_cell.length_c   1.000
_cell.angle_alpha   90.00
_cell.angle_beta   90.00
_cell.angle_gamma   90.00
#
_symmetry.space_group_name_H-M   'P 1'
#
loop_
_entity.id
_entity.type
_entity.pdbx_description
1 polymer ?
#
loop_
_entity_poly.entity_id
_entity_poly.type
_entity_poly.pdbx_seq_one_letter_code
_entity_poly.pdbx_strand_id
1 'polypeptide(L)'
;MNRVTQKSTSLFNGVKLMIFDFDCTITNFHLSSSVTLEEISSRPLSEFIEAPLFKAFVEYLLRRGIQVAIASYGKKDIILGLMNRVFSNSIFDEDNVVTPRDISMEKNVKWSEGFNPSKRLLLNKNDMIQLLAHRLGLDLKEICLLDDTEEHIINARKLGCRAILVPKCEKFRQTLKTVLKHFLIPSEVELFMQDLDRPSSDHEESD
;
A
#
# COMPACT_ATOMS: atom_id res chain seq x y z
N MET A 1 -27.05 -20.30 -8.37
CA MET A 1 -26.73 -19.03 -7.69
C MET A 1 -27.19 -19.14 -6.24
N ASN A 2 -26.27 -19.45 -5.32
CA ASN A 2 -26.54 -19.46 -3.89
C ASN A 2 -25.23 -19.33 -3.09
N ARG A 3 -25.13 -18.22 -2.35
CA ARG A 3 -24.36 -17.99 -1.12
C ARG A 3 -22.83 -18.17 -1.13
N VAL A 4 -22.13 -17.20 -1.72
CA VAL A 4 -20.92 -16.62 -1.07
C VAL A 4 -21.29 -15.36 -0.25
N THR A 5 -22.59 -15.12 -0.05
CA THR A 5 -23.12 -14.12 0.85
C THR A 5 -23.34 -14.72 2.24
N GLN A 6 -22.69 -14.14 3.26
CA GLN A 6 -22.80 -14.39 4.72
C GLN A 6 -21.67 -15.14 5.47
N LYS A 7 -20.41 -15.05 5.02
CA LYS A 7 -19.24 -15.26 5.92
C LYS A 7 -18.13 -14.18 5.83
N SER A 8 -18.37 -13.08 5.11
CA SER A 8 -17.35 -12.06 4.79
C SER A 8 -17.40 -10.80 5.67
N THR A 9 -18.07 -10.79 6.82
CA THR A 9 -18.15 -9.57 7.67
C THR A 9 -16.87 -9.25 8.44
N SER A 10 -15.77 -9.98 8.25
CA SER A 10 -14.55 -9.77 9.03
C SER A 10 -13.24 -9.99 8.27
N LEU A 11 -13.22 -9.96 6.93
CA LEU A 11 -11.95 -9.91 6.21
C LEU A 11 -11.26 -8.62 6.65
N PHE A 12 -10.11 -8.73 7.32
CA PHE A 12 -9.43 -7.64 8.02
C PHE A 12 -10.10 -7.11 9.31
N ASN A 13 -10.82 -7.93 10.08
CA ASN A 13 -11.49 -7.50 11.32
C ASN A 13 -10.59 -6.64 12.23
N GLY A 14 -11.05 -5.44 12.57
CA GLY A 14 -10.32 -4.49 13.42
C GLY A 14 -9.21 -3.71 12.72
N VAL A 15 -8.95 -3.95 11.42
CA VAL A 15 -8.10 -3.07 10.60
C VAL A 15 -8.97 -1.95 10.03
N LYS A 16 -8.55 -0.71 10.26
CA LYS A 16 -9.15 0.50 9.67
C LYS A 16 -8.24 1.20 8.67
N LEU A 17 -6.94 0.89 8.70
CA LEU A 17 -5.96 1.43 7.76
C LEU A 17 -5.01 0.33 7.26
N MET A 18 -4.91 0.21 5.93
CA MET A 18 -3.88 -0.58 5.26
C MET A 18 -2.77 0.36 4.77
N ILE A 19 -1.57 0.21 5.33
CA ILE A 19 -0.38 0.95 4.89
C ILE A 19 0.42 0.04 3.98
N PHE A 20 0.72 0.50 2.77
CA PHE A 20 1.61 -0.16 1.84
C PHE A 20 3.00 0.48 1.89
N ASP A 21 4.04 -0.33 1.95
CA ASP A 21 5.31 0.08 1.35
C ASP A 21 5.16 0.18 -0.18
N PHE A 22 6.06 0.91 -0.81
CA PHE A 22 5.99 1.17 -2.24
C PHE A 22 6.90 0.25 -3.04
N ASP A 23 8.21 0.44 -2.89
CA ASP A 23 9.22 -0.29 -3.63
C ASP A 23 9.22 -1.77 -3.24
N CYS A 24 9.27 -2.65 -4.22
CA CYS A 24 9.27 -4.10 -3.99
C CYS A 24 8.06 -4.65 -3.22
N THR A 25 7.00 -3.85 -3.08
CA THR A 25 5.72 -4.19 -2.43
C THR A 25 4.52 -3.93 -3.35
N ILE A 26 4.34 -2.67 -3.78
CA ILE A 26 3.38 -2.28 -4.84
C ILE A 26 4.03 -2.45 -6.21
N THR A 27 5.26 -1.96 -6.34
CA THR A 27 6.12 -2.21 -7.51
C THR A 27 6.86 -3.53 -7.33
N ASN A 28 7.29 -4.14 -8.43
CA ASN A 28 8.10 -5.36 -8.42
C ASN A 28 9.61 -5.09 -8.50
N PHE A 29 10.05 -3.86 -8.20
CA PHE A 29 11.46 -3.46 -8.18
C PHE A 29 11.65 -2.20 -7.35
N HIS A 30 12.90 -1.90 -6.99
CA HIS A 30 13.24 -0.62 -6.37
C HIS A 30 13.27 0.48 -7.43
N LEU A 31 12.41 1.48 -7.31
CA LEU A 31 12.51 2.68 -8.13
C LEU A 31 13.83 3.39 -7.83
N SER A 32 14.63 3.60 -8.87
CA SER A 32 15.89 4.34 -8.72
C SER A 32 15.60 5.74 -8.19
N SER A 33 16.45 6.23 -7.30
CA SER A 33 16.42 7.62 -6.85
C SER A 33 16.69 8.62 -7.99
N SER A 34 17.11 8.16 -9.16
CA SER A 34 17.24 8.98 -10.37
C SER A 34 15.94 9.10 -11.19
N VAL A 35 14.92 8.28 -10.91
CA VAL A 35 13.67 8.31 -11.68
C VAL A 35 13.00 9.67 -11.57
N THR A 36 12.55 10.17 -12.72
CA THR A 36 11.87 11.46 -12.90
C THR A 36 10.38 11.29 -13.21
N LEU A 37 9.59 12.33 -12.99
CA LEU A 37 8.18 12.35 -13.37
C LEU A 37 7.95 12.20 -14.89
N GLU A 38 8.90 12.68 -15.68
CA GLU A 38 8.86 12.53 -17.14
C GLU A 38 9.02 11.07 -17.56
N GLU A 39 9.97 10.34 -16.94
CA GLU A 39 10.13 8.90 -17.17
C GLU A 39 8.90 8.10 -16.70
N ILE A 40 8.33 8.48 -15.56
CA ILE A 40 7.06 7.89 -15.11
C ILE A 40 5.97 8.12 -16.16
N SER A 41 5.85 9.34 -16.70
CA SER A 41 4.76 9.68 -17.61
C SER A 41 4.90 9.03 -18.99
N SER A 42 6.13 8.87 -19.47
CA SER A 42 6.43 8.38 -20.83
C SER A 42 6.45 6.85 -20.96
N ARG A 43 6.63 6.11 -19.86
CA ARG A 43 6.72 4.65 -19.88
C ARG A 43 5.36 3.98 -19.59
N PRO A 44 5.07 2.80 -20.18
CA PRO A 44 3.87 2.04 -19.87
C PRO A 44 3.69 1.78 -18.37
N LEU A 45 2.49 2.03 -17.83
CA LEU A 45 2.22 1.85 -16.40
C LEU A 45 2.46 0.42 -15.91
N SER A 46 2.23 -0.57 -16.79
CA SER A 46 2.48 -1.99 -16.54
C SER A 46 3.95 -2.34 -16.29
N GLU A 47 4.89 -1.46 -16.67
CA GLU A 47 6.30 -1.63 -16.32
C GLU A 47 6.58 -1.35 -14.84
N PHE A 48 5.69 -0.62 -14.16
CA PHE A 48 5.87 -0.21 -12.76
C PHE A 48 5.01 -1.04 -11.82
N ILE A 49 3.73 -1.23 -12.17
CA ILE A 49 2.70 -1.75 -11.27
C ILE A 49 1.72 -2.62 -12.07
N GLU A 50 1.23 -3.72 -11.47
CA GLU A 50 0.02 -4.42 -11.96
C GLU A 50 -1.24 -3.60 -11.63
N ALA A 51 -1.36 -2.43 -12.26
CA ALA A 51 -2.32 -1.39 -11.91
C ALA A 51 -3.79 -1.84 -11.83
N PRO A 52 -4.34 -2.67 -12.75
CA PRO A 52 -5.72 -3.14 -12.63
C PRO A 52 -5.98 -3.91 -11.34
N LEU A 53 -5.06 -4.81 -10.97
CA LEU A 53 -5.19 -5.63 -9.76
C LEU A 53 -5.03 -4.79 -8.49
N PHE A 54 -4.04 -3.90 -8.47
CA PHE A 54 -3.84 -2.98 -7.35
C PHE A 54 -5.04 -2.07 -7.14
N LYS A 55 -5.57 -1.50 -8.22
CA LYS A 55 -6.78 -0.66 -8.20
C LYS A 55 -7.98 -1.42 -7.64
N ALA A 56 -8.25 -2.62 -8.16
CA ALA A 56 -9.38 -3.44 -7.70
C ALA A 56 -9.27 -3.80 -6.21
N PHE A 57 -8.05 -4.06 -5.70
CA PHE A 57 -7.83 -4.34 -4.28
C PHE A 57 -8.01 -3.10 -3.40
N VAL A 58 -7.50 -1.93 -3.81
CA VAL A 58 -7.71 -0.67 -3.08
C VAL A 58 -9.20 -0.32 -3.02
N GLU A 59 -9.92 -0.41 -4.14
CA GLU A 59 -11.37 -0.20 -4.17
C GLU A 59 -12.14 -1.21 -3.32
N TYR A 60 -11.65 -2.45 -3.23
CA TYR A 60 -12.21 -3.46 -2.33
C TYR A 60 -12.09 -3.05 -0.85
N LEU A 61 -10.92 -2.52 -0.44
CA LEU A 61 -10.66 -2.04 0.92
C LEU A 61 -11.53 -0.83 1.25
N LEU A 62 -11.56 0.17 0.36
CA LEU A 62 -12.33 1.40 0.54
C LEU A 62 -13.83 1.13 0.69
N ARG A 63 -14.40 0.22 -0.12
CA ARG A 63 -15.82 -0.19 0.00
C ARG A 63 -16.18 -0.85 1.34
N ARG A 64 -15.17 -1.24 2.15
CA ARG A 64 -15.34 -1.82 3.48
C ARG A 64 -14.99 -0.85 4.60
N GLY A 65 -14.77 0.42 4.27
CA GLY A 65 -14.37 1.44 5.23
C GLY A 65 -12.93 1.28 5.73
N ILE A 66 -12.10 0.52 5.02
CA ILE A 66 -10.66 0.42 5.31
C ILE A 66 -9.97 1.49 4.47
N GLN A 67 -9.36 2.46 5.13
CA GLN A 67 -8.55 3.48 4.50
C GLN A 67 -7.24 2.88 3.97
N VAL A 68 -6.62 3.55 3.00
CA VAL A 68 -5.34 3.16 2.42
C VAL A 68 -4.34 4.30 2.55
N ALA A 69 -3.07 3.96 2.73
CA ALA A 69 -1.96 4.90 2.80
C ALA A 69 -0.67 4.26 2.27
N ILE A 70 0.33 5.09 1.97
CA ILE A 70 1.68 4.65 1.60
C ILE A 70 2.66 5.18 2.64
N ALA A 71 3.56 4.30 3.13
CA ALA A 71 4.71 4.68 3.94
C ALA A 71 5.97 4.14 3.26
N SER A 72 6.71 5.01 2.59
CA SER A 72 7.84 4.61 1.76
C SER A 72 9.06 5.50 2.00
N TYR A 73 10.26 4.93 1.83
CA TYR A 73 11.48 5.70 1.79
C TYR A 73 11.67 6.44 0.46
N GLY A 74 10.87 6.13 -0.58
CA GLY A 74 10.98 6.74 -1.91
C GLY A 74 10.66 8.23 -1.96
N LYS A 75 10.70 8.81 -3.18
CA LYS A 75 10.38 10.22 -3.41
C LYS A 75 8.88 10.44 -3.50
N LYS A 76 8.35 11.35 -2.70
CA LYS A 76 6.92 11.65 -2.61
C LYS A 76 6.30 11.99 -3.96
N ASP A 77 6.92 12.92 -4.69
CA ASP A 77 6.40 13.38 -5.98
C ASP A 77 6.33 12.23 -7.01
N ILE A 78 7.30 11.31 -7.01
CA ILE A 78 7.31 10.14 -7.91
C ILE A 78 6.20 9.16 -7.55
N ILE A 79 6.02 8.89 -6.24
CA ILE A 79 4.95 8.02 -5.74
C ILE A 79 3.59 8.60 -6.12
N LEU A 80 3.35 9.88 -5.83
CA LEU A 80 2.10 10.56 -6.17
C LEU A 80 1.86 10.59 -7.68
N GLY A 81 2.89 10.85 -8.48
CA GLY A 81 2.81 10.80 -9.94
C GLY A 81 2.37 9.42 -10.46
N LEU A 82 2.92 8.34 -9.90
CA LEU A 82 2.50 6.97 -10.24
C LEU A 82 1.06 6.68 -9.78
N MET A 83 0.70 7.06 -8.55
CA MET A 83 -0.65 6.84 -8.02
C MET A 83 -1.72 7.60 -8.80
N ASN A 84 -1.42 8.82 -9.23
CA ASN A 84 -2.30 9.60 -10.11
C ASN A 84 -2.57 8.88 -11.44
N ARG A 85 -1.57 8.21 -12.02
CA ARG A 85 -1.75 7.39 -13.23
C ARG A 85 -2.59 6.15 -12.99
N VAL A 86 -2.52 5.54 -11.79
CA VAL A 86 -3.31 4.34 -11.46
C VAL A 86 -4.78 4.67 -11.23
N PHE A 87 -5.07 5.71 -10.45
CA PHE A 87 -6.41 5.93 -9.91
C PHE A 87 -7.20 7.07 -10.57
N SER A 88 -6.53 8.01 -11.25
CA SER A 88 -7.13 9.21 -11.87
C SER A 88 -7.92 10.13 -10.91
N ASN A 89 -8.12 9.73 -9.65
CA ASN A 89 -8.70 10.49 -8.55
C ASN A 89 -7.71 10.54 -7.38
N SER A 90 -7.97 11.43 -6.42
CA SER A 90 -7.13 11.65 -5.23
C SER A 90 -7.36 10.58 -4.15
N ILE A 91 -7.21 9.29 -4.49
CA ILE A 91 -7.20 8.22 -3.48
C ILE A 91 -5.91 8.26 -2.67
N PHE A 92 -4.78 8.54 -3.32
CA PHE A 92 -3.49 8.77 -2.68
C PHE A 92 -3.07 10.22 -2.92
N ASP A 93 -2.77 10.94 -1.85
CA ASP A 93 -2.47 12.37 -1.85
C ASP A 93 -1.39 12.72 -0.81
N GLU A 94 -1.17 14.03 -0.61
CA GLU A 94 -0.17 14.54 0.34
C GLU A 94 -0.40 14.10 1.79
N ASP A 95 -1.65 13.78 2.16
CA ASP A 95 -2.03 13.48 3.54
C ASP A 95 -1.81 12.00 3.88
N ASN A 96 -2.05 11.10 2.92
CA ASN A 96 -1.93 9.65 3.12
C ASN A 96 -0.74 8.97 2.41
N VAL A 97 0.07 9.72 1.66
CA VAL A 97 1.41 9.29 1.23
C VAL A 97 2.42 9.96 2.15
N VAL A 98 3.15 9.16 2.93
CA VAL A 98 4.16 9.65 3.87
C VAL A 98 5.53 9.11 3.50
N THR A 99 6.49 10.03 3.37
CA THR A 99 7.89 9.74 3.04
C THR A 99 8.85 10.39 4.04
N PRO A 100 10.18 10.23 3.88
CA PRO A 100 11.17 10.97 4.67
C PRO A 100 10.98 12.49 4.62
N ARG A 101 10.41 13.04 3.54
CA ARG A 101 10.10 14.46 3.42
C ARG A 101 9.13 14.92 4.49
N ASP A 102 8.04 14.17 4.70
CA ASP A 102 7.03 14.49 5.71
C ASP A 102 7.61 14.44 7.12
N ILE A 103 8.41 13.41 7.44
CA ILE A 103 9.05 13.30 8.75
C ILE A 103 10.08 14.42 8.97
N SER A 104 10.81 14.78 7.92
CA SER A 104 11.77 15.89 7.97
C SER A 104 11.07 17.21 8.32
N MET A 105 9.91 17.47 7.72
CA MET A 105 9.10 18.65 7.99
C MET A 105 8.50 18.61 9.40
N GLU A 106 7.87 17.50 9.78
CA GLU A 106 7.18 17.34 11.06
C GLU A 106 8.15 17.43 12.26
N LYS A 107 9.32 16.80 12.14
CA LYS A 107 10.29 16.70 13.24
C LYS A 107 11.42 17.72 13.15
N ASN A 108 11.42 18.57 12.12
CA ASN A 108 12.50 19.53 11.82
C ASN A 108 13.89 18.85 11.78
N VAL A 109 13.99 17.75 11.03
CA VAL A 109 15.20 16.92 10.86
C VAL A 109 15.55 16.78 9.39
N LYS A 110 16.79 16.40 9.07
CA LYS A 110 17.21 16.14 7.69
C LYS A 110 17.24 14.65 7.41
N TRP A 111 16.16 14.12 6.85
CA TRP A 111 16.08 12.76 6.32
C TRP A 111 15.77 12.80 4.82
N SER A 112 16.79 12.49 4.02
CA SER A 112 16.67 12.48 2.56
C SER A 112 15.80 11.32 2.06
N GLU A 113 14.87 11.62 1.15
CA GLU A 113 14.13 10.62 0.39
C GLU A 113 15.06 9.77 -0.48
N GLY A 114 14.68 8.51 -0.70
CA GLY A 114 15.45 7.48 -1.38
C GLY A 114 16.47 6.76 -0.49
N PHE A 115 16.57 7.13 0.80
CA PHE A 115 17.61 6.61 1.69
C PHE A 115 17.08 6.28 3.08
N ASN A 116 17.72 5.28 3.71
CA ASN A 116 17.57 5.04 5.13
C ASN A 116 18.08 6.26 5.93
N PRO A 117 17.45 6.58 7.07
CA PRO A 117 17.87 7.69 7.91
C PRO A 117 19.26 7.42 8.47
N SER A 118 19.99 8.50 8.76
CA SER A 118 21.23 8.39 9.53
C SER A 118 20.96 7.72 10.87
N LYS A 119 21.81 6.77 11.28
CA LYS A 119 21.71 6.09 12.58
C LYS A 119 21.64 7.07 13.77
N ARG A 120 22.15 8.30 13.60
CA ARG A 120 22.10 9.35 14.63
C ARG A 120 20.71 9.95 14.85
N LEU A 121 19.83 9.86 13.84
CA LEU A 121 18.47 10.41 13.93
C LEU A 121 17.53 9.49 14.72
N LEU A 122 17.88 8.20 14.85
CA LEU A 122 17.04 7.17 15.47
C LEU A 122 15.62 7.08 14.88
N LEU A 123 15.46 7.51 13.63
CA LEU A 123 14.20 7.43 12.89
C LEU A 123 14.13 6.11 12.12
N ASN A 124 12.91 5.67 11.81
CA ASN A 124 12.61 4.54 10.96
C ASN A 124 11.17 4.65 10.41
N LYS A 125 10.70 3.62 9.70
CA LYS A 125 9.34 3.59 9.13
C LYS A 125 8.22 3.75 10.18
N ASN A 126 8.44 3.41 11.45
CA ASN A 126 7.46 3.63 12.50
C ASN A 126 7.12 5.12 12.68
N ASP A 127 8.05 6.04 12.41
CA ASP A 127 7.75 7.47 12.45
C ASP A 127 6.70 7.86 11.40
N MET A 128 6.75 7.23 10.21
CA MET A 128 5.76 7.41 9.15
C MET A 128 4.40 6.81 9.53
N ILE A 129 4.40 5.61 10.13
CA ILE A 129 3.19 4.95 10.61
C ILE A 129 2.52 5.77 11.71
N GLN A 130 3.29 6.30 12.66
CA GLN A 130 2.77 7.16 13.73
C GLN A 130 2.20 8.47 13.18
N LEU A 131 2.87 9.09 12.19
CA LEU A 131 2.34 10.29 11.55
C LEU A 131 1.00 10.02 10.86
N LEU A 132 0.88 8.92 10.12
CA LEU A 132 -0.38 8.48 9.51
C LEU A 132 -1.46 8.20 10.57
N ALA A 133 -1.12 7.48 11.63
CA ALA A 133 -2.03 7.19 12.75
C ALA A 133 -2.57 8.47 13.37
N HIS A 134 -1.70 9.46 13.61
CA HIS A 134 -2.06 10.76 14.15
C HIS A 134 -2.96 11.56 13.20
N ARG A 135 -2.57 11.69 11.92
CA ARG A 135 -3.36 12.41 10.90
C ARG A 135 -4.78 11.85 10.75
N LEU A 136 -4.93 10.53 10.86
CA LEU A 136 -6.19 9.83 10.65
C LEU A 136 -6.97 9.54 11.95
N GLY A 137 -6.41 9.89 13.11
CA GLY A 137 -7.04 9.64 14.42
C GLY A 137 -7.26 8.16 14.73
N LEU A 138 -6.31 7.30 14.35
CA LEU A 138 -6.42 5.85 14.50
C LEU A 138 -5.50 5.29 15.59
N ASP A 139 -5.96 4.25 16.28
CA ASP A 139 -5.10 3.47 17.16
C ASP A 139 -4.14 2.60 16.34
N LEU A 140 -2.90 2.43 16.81
CA LEU A 140 -1.90 1.59 16.13
C LEU A 140 -2.38 0.14 15.90
N LYS A 141 -3.20 -0.40 16.82
CA LYS A 141 -3.80 -1.74 16.70
C LYS A 141 -4.77 -1.89 15.52
N GLU A 142 -5.25 -0.77 15.00
CA GLU A 142 -6.17 -0.69 13.86
C GLU A 142 -5.44 -0.56 12.52
N ILE A 143 -4.11 -0.56 12.55
CA ILE A 143 -3.25 -0.39 11.37
C ILE A 143 -2.64 -1.72 10.98
N CYS A 144 -2.60 -1.99 9.67
CA CYS A 144 -1.90 -3.10 9.06
C CYS A 144 -0.85 -2.60 8.08
N LEU A 145 0.44 -2.87 8.34
CA LEU A 145 1.55 -2.59 7.42
C LEU A 145 1.79 -3.78 6.48
N LEU A 146 1.95 -3.51 5.19
CA LEU A 146 2.46 -4.44 4.18
C LEU A 146 3.83 -3.96 3.72
N ASP A 147 4.88 -4.76 3.91
CA ASP A 147 6.25 -4.37 3.61
C ASP A 147 7.10 -5.60 3.24
N ASP A 148 8.06 -5.45 2.33
CA ASP A 148 8.94 -6.53 1.88
C ASP A 148 10.12 -6.78 2.83
N THR A 149 10.34 -5.88 3.79
CA THR A 149 11.53 -5.86 4.63
C THR A 149 11.20 -6.36 6.04
N GLU A 150 11.83 -7.46 6.45
CA GLU A 150 11.59 -8.11 7.74
C GLU A 150 11.80 -7.17 8.95
N GLU A 151 12.83 -6.31 8.90
CA GLU A 151 13.09 -5.33 9.95
C GLU A 151 11.91 -4.37 10.15
N HIS A 152 11.30 -3.86 9.08
CA HIS A 152 10.13 -2.97 9.17
C HIS A 152 8.94 -3.70 9.80
N ILE A 153 8.73 -4.96 9.43
CA ILE A 153 7.65 -5.78 9.98
C ILE A 153 7.86 -6.05 11.48
N ILE A 154 9.09 -6.38 11.90
CA ILE A 154 9.43 -6.57 13.32
C ILE A 154 9.20 -5.28 14.10
N ASN A 155 9.66 -4.15 13.58
CA ASN A 155 9.55 -2.86 14.23
C ASN A 155 8.09 -2.38 14.32
N ALA A 156 7.28 -2.58 13.27
CA ALA A 156 5.86 -2.24 13.27
C ALA A 156 5.06 -3.10 14.26
N ARG A 157 5.39 -4.40 14.38
CA ARG A 157 4.77 -5.27 15.39
C ARG A 157 5.12 -4.84 16.82
N LYS A 158 6.38 -4.46 17.07
CA LYS A 158 6.82 -3.90 18.36
C LYS A 158 6.13 -2.58 18.69
N LEU A 159 5.79 -1.80 17.66
CA LEU A 159 5.02 -0.55 17.81
C LEU A 159 3.56 -0.80 18.21
N GLY A 160 3.02 -2.00 17.95
CA GLY A 160 1.64 -2.38 18.25
C GLY A 160 0.73 -2.50 17.02
N CYS A 161 1.28 -2.38 15.81
CA CYS A 161 0.55 -2.58 14.56
C CYS A 161 0.45 -4.06 14.20
N ARG A 162 -0.55 -4.39 13.38
CA ARG A 162 -0.46 -5.60 12.55
C ARG A 162 0.54 -5.33 11.43
N ALA A 163 1.33 -6.33 11.05
CA ALA A 163 2.26 -6.20 9.94
C ALA A 163 2.46 -7.54 9.24
N ILE A 164 2.46 -7.53 7.91
CA ILE A 164 2.57 -8.69 7.04
C ILE A 164 3.80 -8.51 6.15
N LEU A 165 4.75 -9.44 6.27
CA LEU A 165 5.90 -9.53 5.38
C LEU A 165 5.42 -10.04 4.02
N VAL A 166 5.67 -9.27 2.97
CA VAL A 166 5.29 -9.65 1.61
C VAL A 166 6.52 -10.09 0.79
N PRO A 167 6.33 -10.84 -0.32
CA PRO A 167 7.45 -11.26 -1.16
C PRO A 167 8.13 -10.05 -1.79
N LYS A 168 9.46 -10.01 -1.66
CA LYS A 168 10.28 -8.92 -2.14
C LYS A 168 10.39 -8.88 -3.66
N CYS A 169 10.06 -7.72 -4.24
CA CYS A 169 10.22 -7.41 -5.67
C CYS A 169 9.50 -8.41 -6.59
N GLU A 170 8.40 -8.97 -6.09
CA GLU A 170 7.49 -9.78 -6.88
C GLU A 170 6.38 -8.93 -7.47
N LYS A 171 5.66 -9.49 -8.45
CA LYS A 171 4.44 -8.87 -8.97
C LYS A 171 3.41 -8.68 -7.85
N PHE A 172 2.63 -7.59 -7.91
CA PHE A 172 1.63 -7.25 -6.88
C PHE A 172 0.64 -8.40 -6.59
N ARG A 173 0.36 -9.25 -7.58
CA ARG A 173 -0.40 -10.50 -7.39
C ARG A 173 0.16 -11.38 -6.26
N GLN A 174 1.48 -11.50 -6.13
CA GLN A 174 2.10 -12.31 -5.06
C GLN A 174 2.00 -11.61 -3.70
N THR A 175 2.17 -10.29 -3.67
CA THR A 175 1.86 -9.45 -2.50
C THR A 175 0.44 -9.73 -2.03
N LEU A 176 -0.54 -9.62 -2.92
CA LEU A 176 -1.95 -9.81 -2.60
C LEU A 176 -2.26 -11.25 -2.16
N LYS A 177 -1.75 -12.28 -2.85
CA LYS A 177 -1.90 -13.68 -2.42
C LYS A 177 -1.35 -13.90 -1.02
N THR A 178 -0.23 -13.26 -0.68
CA THR A 178 0.37 -13.36 0.65
C THR A 178 -0.52 -12.70 1.69
N VAL A 179 -0.99 -11.47 1.43
CA VAL A 179 -1.92 -10.76 2.31
C VAL A 179 -3.18 -11.58 2.57
N LEU A 180 -3.82 -12.10 1.52
CA LEU A 180 -5.07 -12.83 1.64
C LEU A 180 -4.92 -14.12 2.47
N LYS A 181 -3.78 -14.82 2.39
CA LYS A 181 -3.51 -16.03 3.21
C LYS A 181 -3.49 -15.77 4.72
N HIS A 182 -3.34 -14.51 5.15
CA HIS A 182 -3.47 -14.16 6.56
C HIS A 182 -4.93 -14.11 7.05
N PHE A 183 -5.89 -14.07 6.12
CA PHE A 183 -7.30 -13.87 6.45
C PHE A 183 -8.24 -14.91 5.85
N LEU A 184 -7.79 -15.65 4.83
CA LEU A 184 -8.57 -16.61 4.05
C LEU A 184 -7.87 -17.96 4.00
N ILE A 185 -8.66 -19.03 3.90
CA ILE A 185 -8.12 -20.35 3.55
C ILE A 185 -7.73 -20.39 2.06
N PRO A 186 -6.84 -21.30 1.62
CA PRO A 186 -6.32 -21.29 0.24
C PRO A 186 -7.39 -21.29 -0.87
N SER A 187 -8.48 -22.04 -0.70
CA SER A 187 -9.57 -22.05 -1.69
C SER A 187 -10.30 -20.71 -1.80
N GLU A 188 -10.44 -19.99 -0.69
CA GLU A 188 -11.04 -18.65 -0.66
C GLU A 188 -10.09 -17.60 -1.26
N VAL A 189 -8.77 -17.76 -1.08
CA VAL A 189 -7.77 -16.91 -1.76
C VAL A 189 -7.91 -17.02 -3.27
N GLU A 190 -7.98 -18.24 -3.83
CA GLU A 190 -8.09 -18.42 -5.28
C GLU A 190 -9.43 -17.89 -5.81
N LEU A 191 -10.54 -18.09 -5.10
CA LEU A 191 -11.84 -17.51 -5.47
C LEU A 191 -11.79 -15.98 -5.48
N PHE A 192 -11.16 -15.38 -4.47
CA PHE A 192 -11.01 -13.93 -4.37
C PHE A 192 -10.18 -13.37 -5.53
N MET A 193 -9.06 -14.02 -5.85
CA MET A 193 -8.20 -13.62 -6.96
C MET A 193 -8.94 -13.73 -8.30
N GLN A 194 -9.72 -14.78 -8.51
CA GLN A 194 -10.56 -14.92 -9.70
C GLN A 194 -11.61 -13.83 -9.80
N ASP A 195 -12.24 -13.45 -8.68
CA ASP A 195 -13.23 -12.37 -8.65
C ASP A 195 -12.61 -11.00 -8.96
N LEU A 196 -11.37 -10.74 -8.54
CA LEU A 196 -10.65 -9.50 -8.90
C LEU A 196 -10.17 -9.48 -10.36
N ASP A 197 -9.92 -10.64 -10.96
CA ASP A 197 -9.50 -10.77 -12.35
C ASP A 197 -10.67 -10.66 -13.34
N ARG A 198 -11.92 -10.77 -12.85
CA ARG A 198 -13.08 -10.57 -13.71
C ARG A 198 -13.12 -9.10 -14.15
N PRO A 199 -13.28 -8.83 -15.45
CA PRO A 199 -13.58 -7.48 -15.92
C PRO A 199 -14.77 -6.96 -15.15
N SER A 200 -14.70 -5.72 -14.65
CA SER A 200 -15.88 -5.02 -14.18
C SER A 200 -16.85 -4.93 -15.35
N SER A 201 -17.85 -5.81 -15.38
CA SER A 201 -19.03 -5.61 -16.22
C SER A 201 -19.69 -4.32 -15.71
N ASP A 202 -19.58 -3.25 -16.50
CA ASP A 202 -20.22 -1.92 -16.45
C ASP A 202 -19.14 -0.91 -16.92
N HIS A 203 -19.12 -0.37 -18.14
CA HIS A 203 -20.21 0.09 -19.00
C HIS A 203 -20.05 -0.40 -20.45
N GLU A 204 -20.94 -1.28 -20.90
CA GLU A 204 -21.44 -1.15 -22.27
C GLU A 204 -22.37 0.06 -22.25
N GLU A 205 -21.94 1.18 -22.84
CA GLU A 205 -22.86 2.22 -23.29
C GLU A 205 -23.85 1.54 -24.25
N SER A 206 -25.04 1.26 -23.73
CA SER A 206 -26.22 0.97 -24.53
C SER A 206 -26.92 2.29 -24.78
N ASP A 207 -27.05 2.59 -26.07
CA ASP A 207 -27.78 3.67 -26.76
C ASP A 207 -27.09 5.04 -26.91
#